data_AF-A0A7Y4QN34-F1
#
_entry.id   AF-A0A7Y4QN34-F1
#
_cell.length_a   1.000
_cell.length_b   1.000
_cell.length_c   1.000
_cell.angle_alpha   90.00
_cell.angle_beta   90.00
_cell.angle_gamma   90.00
#
_symmetry.space_group_name_H-M   'P 1'
#
loop_
_entity.id
_entity.type
_entity.pdbx_description
1 polymer ?
#
loop_
_entity_poly.entity_id
_entity_poly.type
_entity_poly.pdbx_seq_one_letter_code
_entity_poly.pdbx_strand_id
1 'polypeptide(L)'
;MKAKNALTNHGSITAGTIHIGDQTHVRVVKSNKRPAEYPAGCIGANLAKRNYVKYLVERYNHYREADARFGRTDRFHYSVLFKNVETKFKAPTYFIPETRFEELVDYLHSRIDNTILGRVNGKRGIPNYESFDEYVMEHMSTAVAG
;
A
#
# COMPACT_ATOMS: atom_id res chain seq x y z
N MET A 1 38.58 -9.81 11.43
CA MET A 1 38.13 -8.45 11.07
C MET A 1 37.53 -7.79 12.32
N LYS A 2 38.11 -6.70 12.84
CA LYS A 2 37.54 -5.96 13.99
C LYS A 2 36.40 -5.06 13.49
N ALA A 3 35.18 -5.30 13.96
CA ALA A 3 34.09 -4.35 13.73
C ALA A 3 34.37 -3.08 14.54
N LYS A 4 34.59 -1.96 13.85
CA LYS A 4 34.65 -0.62 14.44
C LYS A 4 33.22 -0.09 14.53
N ASN A 5 32.47 -0.50 15.56
CA ASN A 5 31.19 0.14 15.84
C ASN A 5 31.47 1.48 16.52
N ALA A 6 31.60 2.53 15.72
CA ALA A 6 31.69 3.91 16.20
C ALA A 6 30.27 4.47 16.36
N LEU A 7 29.96 4.98 17.55
CA LEU A 7 28.72 5.74 17.80
C LEU A 7 29.11 7.22 17.91
N THR A 8 28.79 8.00 16.89
CA THR A 8 29.07 9.45 16.87
C THR A 8 27.79 10.20 17.23
N ASN A 9 27.81 10.94 18.34
CA ASN A 9 26.70 11.80 18.75
C ASN A 9 26.98 13.24 18.26
N HIS A 10 26.05 13.82 17.49
CA HIS A 10 26.16 15.19 16.95
C HIS A 10 25.32 16.23 17.72
N GLY A 11 24.70 15.85 18.85
CA GLY A 11 23.85 16.72 19.67
C GLY A 11 24.41 16.96 21.08
N SER A 12 23.71 17.80 21.86
CA SER A 12 24.01 18.03 23.26
C SER A 12 23.43 16.91 24.14
N ILE A 13 24.27 16.26 24.96
CA ILE A 13 23.80 15.37 26.02
C ILE A 13 23.35 16.24 27.19
N THR A 14 22.03 16.40 27.35
CA THR A 14 21.44 17.14 28.46
C THR A 14 21.04 16.17 29.57
N ALA A 15 22.01 15.51 30.18
CA ALA A 15 21.80 14.73 31.40
C ALA A 15 23.06 14.82 32.26
N GLY A 16 22.87 15.04 33.57
CA GLY A 16 23.93 15.25 34.56
C GLY A 16 24.91 14.08 34.70
N THR A 17 25.73 14.15 35.74
CA THR A 17 26.85 13.26 36.07
C THR A 17 26.54 11.77 35.78
N ILE A 18 27.27 11.18 34.83
CA ILE A 18 27.18 9.74 34.48
C ILE A 18 28.27 9.00 35.27
N HIS A 19 27.89 7.96 36.01
CA HIS A 19 28.85 7.14 36.77
C HIS A 19 29.22 5.86 36.02
N ILE A 20 30.39 5.30 36.34
CA ILE A 20 30.84 4.01 35.79
C ILE A 20 29.89 2.92 36.30
N GLY A 21 29.13 2.30 35.41
CA GLY A 21 28.16 1.24 35.74
C GLY A 21 26.71 1.56 35.35
N ASP A 22 26.40 2.80 34.98
CA ASP A 22 25.06 3.20 34.56
C ASP A 22 24.66 2.57 33.21
N GLN A 23 23.46 2.00 33.15
CA GLN A 23 22.89 1.46 31.91
C GLN A 23 22.13 2.55 31.15
N THR A 24 22.55 2.82 29.92
CA THR A 24 21.87 3.77 29.02
C THR A 24 21.16 3.04 27.89
N HIS A 25 19.86 3.29 27.75
CA HIS A 25 19.06 2.76 26.64
C HIS A 25 19.08 3.72 25.44
N VAL A 26 19.82 3.37 24.39
CA VAL A 26 19.84 4.14 23.14
C VAL A 26 18.74 3.63 22.21
N ARG A 27 17.73 4.45 21.94
CA ARG A 27 16.71 4.17 20.92
C ARG A 27 17.14 4.75 19.58
N VAL A 28 17.55 3.88 18.65
CA VAL A 28 17.82 4.28 17.26
C VAL A 28 16.49 4.46 16.54
N VAL A 29 16.04 5.71 16.38
CA VAL A 29 14.85 6.03 15.59
C VAL A 29 15.28 6.13 14.13
N LYS A 30 14.83 5.20 13.29
CA LYS A 30 15.06 5.24 11.84
C LYS A 30 14.35 6.51 11.31
N SER A 31 15.09 7.40 10.63
CA SER A 31 14.47 8.59 10.05
C SER A 31 13.37 8.18 9.08
N ASN A 32 12.16 8.73 9.27
CA ASN A 32 11.08 8.59 8.29
C ASN A 32 11.56 9.24 7.00
N LYS A 33 11.98 8.44 6.02
CA LYS A 33 12.22 8.94 4.67
C LYS A 33 10.91 9.55 4.19
N ARG A 34 10.95 10.80 3.72
CA ARG A 34 9.80 11.43 3.06
C ARG A 34 9.31 10.47 1.96
N PRO A 35 7.99 10.30 1.79
CA PRO A 35 7.46 9.49 0.69
C PRO A 35 8.11 9.97 -0.61
N ALA A 36 8.65 9.05 -1.40
CA ALA A 36 9.23 9.41 -2.69
C ALA A 36 8.16 10.14 -3.51
N GLU A 37 8.50 11.31 -4.02
CA GLU A 37 7.62 12.01 -4.96
C GLU A 37 7.44 11.14 -6.21
N TYR A 38 6.19 11.05 -6.65
CA TYR A 38 5.85 10.27 -7.84
C TYR A 38 6.23 11.08 -9.08
N PRO A 39 7.02 10.52 -10.01
CA PRO A 39 7.34 11.18 -11.28
C PRO A 39 6.07 11.55 -12.05
N ALA A 40 6.10 12.69 -12.75
CA ALA A 40 4.97 13.09 -13.60
C ALA A 40 4.69 12.00 -14.66
N GLY A 41 3.40 11.73 -14.91
CA GLY A 41 2.94 10.71 -15.87
C GLY A 41 2.85 9.28 -15.33
N CYS A 42 3.14 9.04 -14.05
CA CYS A 42 2.79 7.78 -13.39
C CYS A 42 1.48 7.92 -12.59
N ILE A 43 0.81 6.78 -12.36
CA ILE A 43 -0.47 6.71 -11.65
C ILE A 43 -0.40 7.37 -10.26
N GLY A 44 0.73 7.27 -9.56
CA GLY A 44 0.92 7.88 -8.24
C GLY A 44 0.90 9.41 -8.24
N ALA A 45 1.22 10.05 -9.37
CA ALA A 45 1.14 11.49 -9.54
C ALA A 45 -0.31 11.98 -9.74
N ASN A 46 -1.18 11.15 -10.31
CA ASN A 46 -2.60 11.46 -10.50
C ASN A 46 -3.43 11.03 -9.28
N LEU A 47 -3.94 12.02 -8.53
CA LEU A 47 -4.66 11.78 -7.28
C LEU A 47 -5.89 10.86 -7.46
N ALA A 48 -6.68 11.09 -8.51
CA ALA A 48 -7.90 10.31 -8.77
C ALA A 48 -7.57 8.84 -9.05
N LYS A 49 -6.67 8.61 -10.00
CA LYS A 49 -6.23 7.26 -10.40
C LYS A 49 -5.55 6.53 -9.24
N ARG A 50 -4.68 7.21 -8.50
CA ARG A 50 -4.00 6.66 -7.32
C ARG A 50 -4.99 6.19 -6.26
N ASN A 51 -5.97 7.02 -5.91
CA ASN A 51 -6.93 6.72 -4.86
C ASN A 51 -7.89 5.59 -5.30
N TYR A 52 -8.29 5.56 -6.56
CA TYR A 52 -9.08 4.45 -7.07
C TYR A 52 -8.30 3.11 -7.06
N VAL A 53 -7.03 3.10 -7.48
CA VAL A 53 -6.18 1.91 -7.35
C VAL A 53 -6.05 1.47 -5.90
N LYS A 54 -5.88 2.42 -4.98
CA LYS A 54 -5.85 2.13 -3.53
C LYS A 54 -7.17 1.48 -3.07
N TYR A 55 -8.32 2.03 -3.46
CA TYR A 55 -9.64 1.45 -3.19
C TYR A 55 -9.74 0.00 -3.67
N LEU A 56 -9.37 -0.28 -4.92
CA LEU A 56 -9.42 -1.64 -5.47
C LEU A 56 -8.49 -2.61 -4.72
N VAL A 57 -7.29 -2.16 -4.34
CA VAL A 57 -6.36 -2.95 -3.53
C VAL A 57 -6.95 -3.28 -2.17
N GLU A 58 -7.54 -2.30 -1.47
CA GLU A 58 -8.21 -2.50 -0.18
C GLU A 58 -9.39 -3.45 -0.31
N ARG A 59 -10.20 -3.31 -1.38
CA ARG A 59 -11.33 -4.19 -1.68
C ARG A 59 -10.89 -5.64 -1.88
N TYR A 60 -9.85 -5.86 -2.68
CA TYR A 60 -9.27 -7.19 -2.87
C TYR A 60 -8.79 -7.81 -1.56
N ASN A 61 -8.12 -7.03 -0.72
CA ASN A 61 -7.60 -7.52 0.55
C ASN A 61 -8.73 -7.92 1.50
N HIS A 62 -9.77 -7.09 1.61
CA HIS A 62 -10.97 -7.40 2.39
C HIS A 62 -11.65 -8.70 1.91
N TYR A 63 -11.75 -8.89 0.60
CA TYR A 63 -12.37 -10.08 0.02
C TYR A 63 -11.54 -11.33 0.29
N ARG A 64 -10.21 -11.21 0.20
CA ARG A 64 -9.31 -12.33 0.53
C ARG A 64 -9.24 -12.65 2.02
N GLU A 65 -9.41 -11.66 2.88
CA GLU A 65 -9.55 -11.90 4.32
C GLU A 65 -10.85 -12.64 4.63
N ALA A 66 -11.95 -12.29 3.95
CA ALA A 66 -13.18 -13.05 4.02
C ALA A 66 -13.01 -14.49 3.49
N ASP A 67 -12.28 -14.69 2.39
CA ASP A 67 -11.95 -16.02 1.84
C ASP A 67 -11.26 -16.93 2.87
N ALA A 68 -10.40 -16.38 3.74
CA ALA A 68 -9.73 -17.15 4.80
C ALA A 68 -10.75 -17.80 5.77
N ARG A 69 -11.89 -17.14 5.98
CA ARG A 69 -12.99 -17.66 6.82
C ARG A 69 -13.73 -18.84 6.17
N PHE A 70 -13.61 -19.02 4.85
CA PHE A 70 -14.20 -20.13 4.09
C PHE A 70 -13.28 -21.36 3.99
N GLY A 71 -12.23 -21.44 4.81
CA GLY A 71 -11.36 -22.63 4.91
C GLY A 71 -10.06 -22.54 4.11
N ARG A 72 -9.69 -21.37 3.57
CA ARG A 72 -8.33 -21.16 3.06
C ARG A 72 -7.36 -21.05 4.23
N THR A 73 -6.47 -22.03 4.35
CA THR A 73 -5.47 -22.14 5.42
C THR A 73 -4.17 -21.37 5.13
N ASP A 74 -3.99 -20.87 3.91
CA ASP A 74 -2.79 -20.11 3.55
C ASP A 74 -2.76 -18.75 4.27
N ARG A 75 -1.63 -18.44 4.89
CA ARG A 75 -1.40 -17.15 5.56
C ARG A 75 -1.45 -16.03 4.52
N PHE A 76 -2.53 -15.26 4.52
CA PHE A 76 -2.70 -14.14 3.61
C PHE A 76 -1.70 -13.01 3.97
N HIS A 77 -0.97 -12.56 2.96
CA HIS A 77 -0.11 -11.38 3.06
C HIS A 77 -0.55 -10.30 2.06
N TYR A 78 -0.80 -9.09 2.57
CA TYR A 78 -1.16 -7.90 1.80
C TYR A 78 -0.16 -7.61 0.66
N SER A 79 1.12 -7.84 0.92
CA SER A 79 2.22 -7.59 -0.03
C SER A 79 2.17 -8.48 -1.29
N VAL A 80 1.44 -9.60 -1.26
CA VAL A 80 1.35 -10.53 -2.41
C VAL A 80 0.70 -9.86 -3.61
N LEU A 81 -0.29 -8.99 -3.42
CA LEU A 81 -0.90 -8.28 -4.54
C LEU A 81 0.11 -7.33 -5.19
N PHE A 82 0.79 -6.51 -4.39
CA PHE A 82 1.81 -5.58 -4.87
C PHE A 82 2.92 -6.30 -5.64
N LYS A 83 3.40 -7.44 -5.13
CA LYS A 83 4.42 -8.26 -5.80
C LYS A 83 3.93 -8.84 -7.13
N ASN A 84 2.67 -9.24 -7.21
CA ASN A 84 2.08 -9.74 -8.45
C ASN A 84 1.91 -8.62 -9.49
N VAL A 85 1.48 -7.45 -9.06
CA VAL A 85 1.41 -6.25 -9.92
C VAL A 85 2.80 -5.90 -10.43
N GLU A 86 3.80 -5.85 -9.55
CA GLU A 86 5.19 -5.59 -9.93
C GLU A 86 5.74 -6.63 -10.93
N THR A 87 5.41 -7.91 -10.74
CA THR A 87 5.84 -8.99 -11.65
C THR A 87 5.21 -8.86 -13.04
N LYS A 88 3.93 -8.47 -13.12
CA LYS A 88 3.17 -8.30 -14.38
C LYS A 88 3.52 -7.01 -15.10
N PHE A 89 3.56 -5.88 -14.38
CA PHE A 89 3.74 -4.56 -14.95
C PHE A 89 5.21 -4.12 -15.01
N LYS A 90 6.12 -4.89 -14.39
CA LYS A 90 7.57 -4.59 -14.27
C LYS A 90 7.86 -3.27 -13.55
N ALA A 91 6.89 -2.77 -12.79
CA ALA A 91 6.98 -1.53 -12.04
C ALA A 91 6.15 -1.64 -10.75
N PRO A 92 6.57 -0.96 -9.66
CA PRO A 92 5.73 -0.83 -8.48
C PRO A 92 4.38 -0.19 -8.82
N THR A 93 3.30 -0.61 -8.16
CA THR A 93 1.91 -0.27 -8.51
C THR A 93 1.67 1.21 -8.84
N TYR A 94 2.20 2.13 -8.05
CA TYR A 94 1.99 3.57 -8.25
C TYR A 94 2.99 4.22 -9.22
N PHE A 95 4.08 3.53 -9.57
CA PHE A 95 5.07 3.98 -10.56
C PHE A 95 4.72 3.53 -11.99
N ILE A 96 3.62 2.78 -12.15
CA ILE A 96 3.11 2.40 -13.47
C ILE A 96 2.68 3.69 -14.23
N PRO A 97 3.01 3.81 -15.53
CA PRO A 97 2.55 4.94 -16.35
C PRO A 97 1.03 5.04 -16.40
N GLU A 98 0.51 6.28 -16.44
CA GLU A 98 -0.93 6.53 -16.53
C GLU A 98 -1.60 5.93 -17.77
N THR A 99 -0.84 5.70 -18.84
CA THR A 99 -1.31 5.07 -20.08
C THR A 99 -1.69 3.61 -19.89
N ARG A 100 -1.18 2.95 -18.83
CA ARG A 100 -1.51 1.55 -18.48
C ARG A 100 -2.49 1.47 -17.32
N PHE A 101 -3.16 2.57 -17.00
CA PHE A 101 -4.12 2.61 -15.90
C PHE A 101 -5.28 1.64 -16.11
N GLU A 102 -5.91 1.65 -17.28
CA GLU A 102 -7.00 0.72 -17.61
C GLU A 102 -6.57 -0.74 -17.49
N GLU A 103 -5.39 -1.08 -18.03
CA GLU A 103 -4.82 -2.43 -17.90
C GLU A 103 -4.61 -2.85 -16.43
N LEU A 104 -4.20 -1.90 -15.57
CA LEU A 104 -4.05 -2.15 -14.14
C LEU A 104 -5.41 -2.34 -13.45
N VAL A 105 -6.40 -1.52 -13.80
CA VAL A 105 -7.77 -1.62 -13.26
C VAL A 105 -8.39 -2.96 -13.64
N ASP A 106 -8.35 -3.35 -14.92
CA ASP A 106 -8.85 -4.64 -15.40
C ASP A 106 -8.16 -5.81 -14.69
N TYR A 107 -6.84 -5.69 -14.50
CA TYR A 107 -6.09 -6.67 -13.73
C TYR A 107 -6.61 -6.77 -12.29
N LEU A 108 -6.81 -5.66 -11.59
CA LEU A 108 -7.30 -5.65 -10.22
C LEU A 108 -8.75 -6.15 -10.11
N HIS A 109 -9.64 -5.74 -11.03
CA HIS A 109 -11.00 -6.27 -11.16
C HIS A 109 -10.99 -7.79 -11.29
N SER A 110 -10.21 -8.32 -12.23
CA SER A 110 -10.08 -9.78 -12.42
C SER A 110 -9.58 -10.49 -11.16
N ARG A 111 -8.73 -9.84 -10.35
CA ARG A 111 -8.24 -10.41 -9.09
C ARG A 111 -9.30 -10.40 -8.00
N ILE A 112 -10.13 -9.37 -7.92
CA ILE A 112 -11.27 -9.28 -6.99
C ILE A 112 -12.33 -10.32 -7.38
N ASP A 113 -12.71 -10.38 -8.65
CA ASP A 113 -13.76 -11.29 -9.14
C ASP A 113 -13.37 -12.76 -9.01
N ASN A 114 -12.06 -13.06 -8.96
CA ASN A 114 -11.56 -14.42 -8.74
C ASN A 114 -11.48 -14.86 -7.27
N THR A 115 -11.77 -13.98 -6.31
CA THR A 115 -11.91 -14.39 -4.90
C THR A 115 -13.18 -15.22 -4.68
N ILE A 116 -13.24 -16.00 -3.60
CA ILE A 116 -14.44 -16.80 -3.29
C ILE A 116 -15.63 -15.86 -3.10
N LEU A 117 -15.46 -14.79 -2.31
CA LEU A 117 -16.52 -13.79 -2.11
C LEU A 117 -16.90 -13.09 -3.42
N GLY A 118 -15.93 -12.69 -4.25
CA GLY A 118 -16.19 -12.05 -5.54
C GLY A 118 -17.00 -12.93 -6.49
N ARG A 119 -16.69 -14.22 -6.56
CA ARG A 119 -17.46 -15.20 -7.34
C ARG A 119 -18.87 -15.40 -6.79
N VAL A 120 -19.03 -15.44 -5.47
CA VAL A 120 -20.35 -15.58 -4.82
C VAL A 120 -21.21 -14.36 -5.09
N ASN A 121 -20.67 -13.15 -4.95
CA ASN A 121 -21.36 -11.91 -5.26
C ASN A 121 -21.75 -11.81 -6.73
N GLY A 122 -20.84 -12.18 -7.64
CA GLY A 122 -21.11 -12.23 -9.08
C GLY A 122 -22.29 -13.15 -9.42
N LYS A 123 -22.37 -14.34 -8.78
CA LYS A 123 -23.54 -15.23 -8.93
C LYS A 123 -24.85 -14.64 -8.40
N ARG A 124 -24.77 -13.69 -7.47
CA ARG A 124 -25.93 -13.02 -6.84
C ARG A 124 -26.26 -11.68 -7.49
N GLY A 125 -25.53 -11.25 -8.51
CA GLY A 125 -25.69 -9.94 -9.15
C GLY A 125 -25.31 -8.76 -8.25
N ILE A 126 -24.51 -8.99 -7.20
CA ILE A 126 -24.03 -7.94 -6.30
C ILE A 126 -22.72 -7.39 -6.88
N PRO A 127 -22.59 -6.07 -7.11
CA PRO A 127 -21.36 -5.49 -7.63
C PRO A 127 -20.22 -5.61 -6.61
N ASN A 128 -19.04 -6.03 -7.09
CA ASN A 128 -17.87 -6.21 -6.23
C ASN A 128 -17.12 -4.90 -5.96
N TYR A 129 -17.22 -3.94 -6.87
CA TYR A 129 -16.53 -2.65 -6.85
C TYR A 129 -17.36 -1.63 -7.65
N GLU A 130 -17.13 -0.35 -7.38
CA GLU A 130 -17.59 0.76 -8.21
C GLU A 130 -16.70 0.91 -9.45
N SER A 131 -17.24 1.49 -10.52
CA SER A 131 -16.44 1.92 -11.67
C SER A 131 -15.59 3.14 -11.32
N PHE A 132 -14.59 3.45 -12.15
CA PHE A 132 -13.72 4.61 -11.93
C PHE A 132 -14.53 5.92 -11.96
N ASP A 133 -15.46 6.07 -12.91
CA ASP A 133 -16.25 7.29 -13.06
C ASP A 133 -17.20 7.49 -11.88
N GLU A 134 -17.88 6.43 -11.43
CA GLU A 134 -18.71 6.45 -10.22
C GLU A 134 -17.90 6.82 -8.98
N TYR A 135 -16.73 6.19 -8.81
CA TYR A 135 -15.83 6.47 -7.69
C TYR A 135 -15.38 7.94 -7.67
N VAL A 136 -15.00 8.50 -8.83
CA VAL A 136 -14.58 9.89 -8.95
C VAL A 136 -15.74 10.83 -8.65
N MET A 137 -16.93 10.55 -9.18
CA MET A 137 -18.12 11.37 -8.92
C MET A 137 -18.45 11.43 -7.42
N GLU A 138 -18.43 10.30 -6.73
CA GLU A 138 -18.84 10.22 -5.32
C GLU A 138 -17.76 10.70 -4.35
N HIS A 139 -16.49 10.39 -4.62
CA HIS A 139 -15.41 10.57 -3.63
C HIS A 139 -14.46 11.72 -3.94
N MET A 140 -14.39 12.19 -5.19
CA MET A 140 -13.51 13.32 -5.56
C MET A 140 -14.28 14.64 -5.70
N SER A 141 -15.58 14.60 -6.02
CA SER A 141 -16.39 15.82 -6.08
C SER A 141 -16.54 16.51 -4.71
N THR A 142 -16.42 15.76 -3.63
CA THR A 142 -16.57 16.27 -2.25
C THR A 142 -15.31 16.97 -1.73
N ALA A 143 -14.16 16.82 -2.41
CA ALA A 143 -12.87 17.38 -1.97
C ALA A 143 -12.61 18.83 -2.44
N VAL A 144 -13.50 19.44 -3.21
CA VAL A 144 -13.35 20.81 -3.76
C VAL A 144 -14.28 21.82 -3.06
N ALA A 145 -15.05 21.39 -2.06
CA ALA A 145 -15.92 22.26 -1.26
C ALA A 145 -15.39 22.39 0.18
N GLY A 146 -14.18 22.94 0.33
CA GLY A 146 -13.56 23.22 1.64
C GLY A 146 -12.54 24.33 1.55
#